data_AF-A0A8I1GRB8-F1
#
_entry.id   AF-A0A8I1GRB8-F1
#
_cell.length_a   1.000
_cell.length_b   1.000
_cell.length_c   1.000
_cell.angle_alpha   90.00
_cell.angle_beta   90.00
_cell.angle_gamma   90.00
#
_symmetry.space_group_name_H-M   'P 1'
#
loop_
_entity.id
_entity.type
_entity.pdbx_description
1 polymer ?
#
loop_
_entity_poly.entity_id
_entity_poly.type
_entity_poly.pdbx_seq_one_letter_code
_entity_poly.pdbx_strand_id
1 'polypeptide(L)'
;MSSKKYDESFKKKIVQLHLEGRSTTELGKEYKVSPTAIYSWIKLYADESAISFKEFSAIQKENRRLKQEVEILKQAMTIMTSK
;
A
#
# COMPACT_ATOMS: atom_id res chain seq x y z
N MET A 1 -0.82 -20.77 -25.91
CA MET A 1 -1.36 -19.60 -25.18
C MET A 1 -0.22 -18.92 -24.45
N SER A 2 0.17 -17.71 -24.89
CA SER A 2 1.26 -16.96 -24.26
C SER A 2 0.81 -16.47 -22.88
N SER A 3 1.46 -16.96 -21.82
CA SER A 3 1.18 -16.50 -20.46
C SER A 3 1.67 -15.06 -20.33
N LYS A 4 0.74 -14.11 -20.18
CA LYS A 4 1.10 -12.74 -19.80
C LYS A 4 1.80 -12.81 -18.45
N LYS A 5 3.12 -12.66 -18.45
CA LYS A 5 3.91 -12.54 -17.22
C LYS A 5 3.68 -11.14 -16.66
N TYR A 6 2.98 -11.08 -15.53
CA TYR A 6 2.89 -9.87 -14.73
C TYR A 6 4.07 -9.81 -13.76
N ASP A 7 4.63 -8.63 -13.58
CA ASP A 7 5.70 -8.39 -12.61
C ASP A 7 5.22 -8.66 -11.18
N GLU A 8 6.15 -9.10 -10.34
CA GLU A 8 5.84 -9.42 -8.94
C GLU A 8 5.32 -8.20 -8.17
N SER A 9 5.95 -7.04 -8.38
CA SER A 9 5.54 -5.75 -7.79
C SER A 9 4.11 -5.39 -8.17
N PHE A 10 3.72 -5.66 -9.42
CA PHE A 10 2.37 -5.41 -9.90
C PHE A 10 1.36 -6.35 -9.24
N LYS A 11 1.67 -7.65 -9.16
CA LYS A 11 0.81 -8.63 -8.48
C LYS A 11 0.59 -8.26 -7.01
N LYS A 12 1.66 -7.93 -6.28
CA LYS A 12 1.60 -7.50 -4.88
C LYS A 12 0.74 -6.25 -4.69
N LYS A 13 0.86 -5.27 -5.59
CA LYS A 13 0.01 -4.07 -5.57
C LYS A 13 -1.48 -4.37 -5.76
N ILE A 14 -1.84 -5.27 -6.68
CA ILE A 14 -3.25 -5.68 -6.88
C ILE A 14 -3.79 -6.41 -5.65
N VAL A 15 -3.00 -7.27 -5.01
CA VAL A 15 -3.39 -7.96 -3.77
C VAL A 15 -3.57 -6.96 -2.62
N GLN A 16 -2.69 -5.97 -2.49
CA GLN A 16 -2.84 -4.91 -1.49
C GLN A 16 -4.13 -4.12 -1.68
N LEU A 17 -4.44 -3.69 -2.92
CA LEU A 17 -5.70 -2.98 -3.21
C LEU A 17 -6.93 -3.81 -2.84
N HIS A 18 -6.86 -5.14 -3.01
CA HIS A 18 -7.92 -6.03 -2.57
C HIS A 18 -8.06 -6.08 -1.04
N LEU A 19 -6.94 -6.13 -0.31
CA LEU A 19 -6.94 -6.05 1.17
C LEU A 19 -7.45 -4.71 1.70
N GLU A 20 -7.28 -3.63 0.94
CA GLU A 20 -7.86 -2.31 1.23
C GLU A 20 -9.39 -2.26 0.98
N GLY A 21 -9.99 -3.35 0.50
CA GLY A 21 -11.45 -3.51 0.36
C GLY A 21 -11.97 -3.44 -1.08
N ARG A 22 -11.09 -3.32 -2.09
CA ARG A 22 -11.51 -3.30 -3.50
C ARG A 22 -11.91 -4.69 -3.98
N SER A 23 -12.95 -4.78 -4.81
CA SER A 23 -13.37 -6.08 -5.35
C SER A 23 -12.44 -6.57 -6.48
N THR A 24 -12.27 -7.88 -6.60
CA THR A 24 -11.45 -8.49 -7.66
C THR A 24 -12.01 -8.19 -9.06
N THR A 25 -13.34 -8.02 -9.19
CA THR A 25 -14.01 -7.66 -10.44
C THR A 25 -13.71 -6.23 -10.85
N GLU A 26 -13.70 -5.29 -9.90
CA GLU A 26 -13.34 -3.89 -10.14
C GLU A 26 -11.88 -3.77 -10.56
N LEU A 27 -10.98 -4.40 -9.80
CA LEU A 27 -9.54 -4.44 -10.12
C LEU A 27 -9.28 -5.11 -11.47
N GLY A 28 -9.99 -6.19 -11.78
CA GLY A 28 -9.87 -6.88 -13.07
C GLY A 28 -10.25 -5.99 -14.25
N LYS A 29 -11.32 -5.19 -14.11
CA LYS A 29 -11.75 -4.23 -15.15
C LYS A 29 -10.76 -3.08 -15.31
N GLU A 30 -10.36 -2.45 -14.20
CA GLU A 30 -9.46 -1.29 -14.19
C GLU A 30 -8.09 -1.62 -14.75
N TYR A 31 -7.50 -2.73 -14.30
CA TYR A 31 -6.15 -3.14 -14.67
C TYR A 31 -6.12 -4.09 -15.88
N LYS A 32 -7.28 -4.39 -16.49
CA LYS A 32 -7.44 -5.34 -17.61
C LYS A 32 -6.83 -6.72 -17.30
N VAL A 33 -7.00 -7.17 -16.08
CA VAL A 33 -6.54 -8.47 -15.58
C VAL A 33 -7.73 -9.40 -15.38
N SER A 34 -7.57 -10.68 -15.69
CA SER A 34 -8.61 -11.66 -15.38
C SER A 34 -8.82 -11.78 -13.86
N PRO A 35 -10.07 -11.74 -13.35
CA PRO A 35 -10.36 -11.96 -11.93
C PRO A 35 -9.78 -13.28 -11.39
N THR A 36 -9.69 -14.31 -12.23
CA THR A 36 -9.07 -15.60 -11.88
C THR A 36 -7.57 -15.46 -11.60
N ALA A 37 -6.86 -14.64 -12.36
CA ALA A 37 -5.44 -14.38 -12.13
C ALA A 37 -5.24 -13.61 -10.81
N ILE A 38 -6.09 -12.62 -10.55
CA ILE A 38 -6.10 -11.87 -9.29
C ILE A 38 -6.34 -12.82 -8.10
N TYR A 39 -7.31 -13.73 -8.21
CA TYR A 39 -7.59 -14.72 -7.17
C TYR A 39 -6.38 -15.64 -6.90
N SER A 40 -5.68 -16.05 -7.96
CA SER A 40 -4.44 -16.82 -7.83
C SER A 40 -3.34 -16.04 -7.10
N TRP A 41 -3.22 -14.73 -7.32
CA TRP A 41 -2.23 -13.89 -6.63
C TRP A 41 -2.62 -13.64 -5.19
N ILE A 42 -3.90 -13.40 -4.91
CA ILE A 42 -4.39 -13.28 -3.52
C ILE A 42 -4.05 -14.54 -2.76
N LYS A 43 -4.32 -15.73 -3.31
CA LYS A 43 -3.98 -16.99 -2.66
C LYS A 43 -2.47 -17.18 -2.44
N LEU A 44 -1.64 -16.70 -3.37
CA LEU A 44 -0.18 -16.80 -3.29
C LEU A 44 0.43 -15.83 -2.27
N TYR A 45 -0.12 -14.62 -2.17
CA TYR A 45 0.45 -13.53 -1.37
C TYR A 45 -0.41 -13.16 -0.15
N ALA A 46 -1.48 -13.90 0.18
CA ALA A 46 -2.38 -13.56 1.29
C ALA A 46 -1.63 -13.42 2.62
N ASP A 47 -0.75 -14.37 2.94
CA ASP A 47 0.02 -14.36 4.19
C ASP A 47 1.10 -13.27 4.20
N GLU A 48 1.88 -13.13 3.11
CA GLU A 48 2.87 -12.06 2.97
C GLU A 48 2.21 -10.67 3.00
N SER A 49 1.04 -10.52 2.38
CA SER A 49 0.35 -9.24 2.28
C SER A 49 -0.36 -8.86 3.57
N ALA A 50 -0.83 -9.82 4.37
CA ALA A 50 -1.39 -9.53 5.69
C ALA A 50 -0.31 -9.00 6.65
N ILE A 51 0.87 -9.61 6.65
CA ILE A 51 2.03 -9.13 7.41
C ILE A 51 2.46 -7.74 6.89
N SER A 52 2.62 -7.62 5.57
CA SER A 52 3.03 -6.37 4.92
C SER A 52 2.03 -5.23 5.14
N PHE A 53 0.71 -5.49 5.12
CA PHE A 53 -0.31 -4.48 5.37
C PHE A 53 -0.27 -3.95 6.80
N LYS A 54 -0.04 -4.84 7.78
CA LYS A 54 0.11 -4.45 9.19
C LYS A 54 1.37 -3.61 9.40
N GLU A 55 2.49 -4.01 8.82
CA GLU A 55 3.75 -3.25 8.85
C GLU A 55 3.62 -1.90 8.16
N PHE A 56 3.04 -1.88 6.96
CA PHE A 56 2.79 -0.65 6.20
C PHE A 56 1.89 0.33 6.95
N SER A 57 0.82 -0.16 7.56
CA SER A 57 -0.08 0.66 8.39
C SER A 57 0.64 1.24 9.61
N ALA A 58 1.48 0.45 10.27
CA ALA A 58 2.30 0.90 11.40
C ALA A 58 3.30 1.98 10.96
N ILE A 59 4.03 1.76 9.87
CA ILE A 59 4.97 2.72 9.28
C ILE A 59 4.25 4.02 8.89
N GLN A 60 3.08 3.94 8.28
CA GLN A 60 2.31 5.12 7.89
C GLN A 60 1.87 5.94 9.10
N LYS A 61 1.46 5.28 10.19
CA LYS A 61 1.11 5.94 11.45
C LYS A 61 2.32 6.64 12.06
N GLU A 62 3.47 5.99 12.08
CA GLU A 62 4.70 6.57 12.60
C GLU A 62 5.20 7.73 11.74
N ASN A 63 5.09 7.64 10.41
CA ASN A 63 5.45 8.73 9.50
C ASN A 63 4.58 9.99 9.75
N ARG A 64 3.28 9.81 10.03
CA ARG A 64 2.40 10.92 10.43
C ARG A 64 2.84 11.54 11.75
N ARG A 65 3.16 10.73 12.76
CA ARG A 65 3.65 11.21 14.06
C ARG A 65 4.93 12.04 13.90
N LEU A 66 5.92 11.51 13.17
CA LEU A 66 7.19 12.19 12.93
C LEU A 66 7.01 13.50 12.17
N LYS A 67 6.11 13.55 11.17
CA LYS A 67 5.80 14.80 10.46
C LYS A 67 5.21 15.87 11.38
N GLN A 68 4.32 15.48 12.30
CA GLN A 68 3.76 16.40 13.29
C GLN A 68 4.84 16.92 14.24
N GLU A 69 5.73 16.04 14.71
CA GLU A 69 6.84 16.40 15.59
C GLU A 69 7.80 17.39 14.91
N VAL A 70 8.15 17.14 13.64
CA VAL A 70 8.97 18.05 12.83
C VAL A 70 8.31 19.42 12.65
N GLU A 71 6.98 19.46 12.45
CA GLU A 71 6.25 20.72 12.30
C GLU A 71 6.29 21.55 13.59
N ILE A 72 6.06 20.92 14.74
CA ILE A 72 6.13 21.57 16.06
C ILE A 72 7.54 22.13 16.31
N LEU A 73 8.58 21.34 16.02
CA LEU A 73 9.97 21.78 16.19
C LEU A 73 10.32 22.97 15.28
N LYS A 74 9.82 23.00 14.04
CA LYS A 74 9.99 24.13 13.12
C LYS A 74 9.29 25.40 13.60
N GLN A 75 8.07 25.26 14.13
CA GLN A 75 7.32 26.38 14.71
C GLN A 75 8.06 26.95 15.93
N ALA A 76 8.54 26.09 16.84
CA ALA A 76 9.32 26.50 17.99
C ALA A 76 10.62 27.23 17.57
N MET A 77 11.36 26.69 16.61
CA MET A 77 12.55 27.36 16.08
C MET A 77 12.23 28.74 15.52
N THR A 78 11.18 28.87 14.72
CA THR A 78 10.74 30.15 14.17
C THR A 78 10.46 31.16 15.28
N ILE A 79 9.72 30.76 16.33
CA ILE A 79 9.45 31.63 17.48
C ILE A 79 10.74 32.06 18.18
N MET A 80 11.72 31.16 18.30
CA MET A 80 13.01 31.44 18.94
C MET A 80 13.92 32.37 18.14
N THR A 81 13.90 32.29 16.80
CA THR A 81 14.73 33.13 15.92
C THR A 81 14.05 34.43 15.49
N SER A 82 12.74 34.56 15.68
CA SER A 82 11.97 35.78 15.43
C SER A 82 12.07 36.80 16.58
N LYS A 83 12.93 36.57 17.57
CA LYS A 83 13.20 37.43 18.72
C LYS A 83 14.63 37.94 18.68
#